data_AF-A0A2S7XQS9-F1
#
_entry.id   AF-A0A2S7XQS9-F1
#
_cell.length_a   1.000
_cell.length_b   1.000
_cell.length_c   1.000
_cell.angle_alpha   90.00
_cell.angle_beta   90.00
_cell.angle_gamma   90.00
#
_symmetry.space_group_name_H-M   'P 1'
#
loop_
_entity.id
_entity.type
_entity.pdbx_description
1 polymer ?
#
loop_
_entity_poly.entity_id
_entity_poly.type
_entity_poly.pdbx_seq_one_letter_code
_entity_poly.pdbx_strand_id
1 'polypeptide(L)' 'MPFEAKKTTLIAGELLTIEDAESLLEWLLKHPRGQLDLTACTHLHAANLQVLLAARPKIAAWPQHAPLATWLHTALN' A
#
# COMPACT_ATOMS: atom_id res chain seq x y z
N MET A 1 1.19 -14.49 0.68
CA MET A 1 0.96 -13.23 1.42
C MET A 1 1.78 -12.16 0.71
N PRO A 2 1.18 -11.18 0.03
CA PRO A 2 1.92 -10.19 -0.75
C PRO A 2 2.51 -9.08 0.13
N PHE A 3 2.61 -9.31 1.43
CA PHE A 3 3.16 -8.34 2.36
C PHE A 3 4.28 -8.97 3.17
N GLU A 4 5.40 -8.26 3.25
CA GLU A 4 6.50 -8.57 4.16
C GLU A 4 6.65 -7.42 5.15
N ALA A 5 6.61 -7.71 6.45
CA ALA A 5 6.81 -6.70 7.47
C ALA A 5 8.28 -6.60 7.87
N LYS A 6 8.87 -5.40 7.74
CA LYS A 6 10.25 -5.10 8.15
C LYS A 6 10.28 -3.90 9.10
N LYS A 7 10.48 -4.16 10.39
CA LYS A 7 10.43 -3.17 11.47
C LYS A 7 9.09 -2.41 11.48
N THR A 8 9.07 -1.18 10.97
CA THR A 8 7.90 -0.30 10.90
C THR A 8 7.39 -0.12 9.47
N THR A 9 7.89 -0.89 8.52
CA THR A 9 7.52 -0.79 7.11
C THR A 9 6.85 -2.09 6.67
N LEU A 10 5.67 -1.98 6.07
CA LEU A 10 5.03 -3.06 5.33
C LEU A 10 5.44 -2.94 3.87
N ILE A 11 6.05 -3.98 3.33
CA ILE A 11 6.51 -4.03 1.94
C ILE A 11 5.45 -4.77 1.14
N ALA A 12 4.83 -4.08 0.18
CA ALA A 12 3.88 -4.67 -0.75
C ALA A 12 4.60 -5.39 -1.90
N GLY A 13 4.06 -6.53 -2.28
CA GLY A 13 4.46 -7.28 -3.47
C GLY A 13 3.92 -6.64 -4.75
N GLU A 14 4.12 -7.34 -5.85
CA GLU A 14 3.80 -6.84 -7.19
C GLU A 14 2.31 -6.64 -7.43
N LEU A 15 1.50 -7.62 -7.00
CA LEU A 15 0.06 -7.65 -7.22
C LEU A 15 -0.66 -7.55 -5.87
N LEU A 16 -1.44 -6.49 -5.68
CA LEU A 16 -2.38 -6.36 -4.57
C LEU A 16 -3.81 -6.58 -5.07
N THR A 17 -4.35 -7.74 -4.74
CA THR A 17 -5.67 -8.23 -5.14
C THR A 17 -6.75 -7.81 -4.13
N ILE A 18 -8.01 -8.15 -4.39
CA ILE A 18 -9.10 -7.87 -3.46
C ILE A 18 -8.90 -8.54 -2.08
N GLU A 19 -8.29 -9.72 -2.03
CA GLU A 19 -8.12 -10.52 -0.79
C GLU A 19 -7.12 -9.86 0.18
N ASP A 20 -6.29 -8.95 -0.32
CA ASP A 20 -5.22 -8.30 0.43
C ASP A 20 -5.70 -7.08 1.23
N ALA A 21 -6.88 -6.55 0.90
CA ALA A 21 -7.39 -5.30 1.46
C ALA A 21 -7.63 -5.39 2.97
N GLU A 22 -8.18 -6.50 3.45
CA GLU A 22 -8.43 -6.72 4.89
C GLU A 22 -7.11 -6.79 5.66
N SER A 23 -6.14 -7.57 5.17
CA SER A 23 -4.82 -7.71 5.80
C SER A 23 -4.06 -6.38 5.83
N LEU A 24 -4.15 -5.59 4.76
CA LEU A 24 -3.56 -4.25 4.69
C LEU A 24 -4.19 -3.32 5.73
N LEU A 25 -5.51 -3.28 5.82
CA LEU A 25 -6.22 -2.44 6.79
C LEU A 25 -5.87 -2.85 8.22
N GLU A 26 -5.90 -4.13 8.52
CA GLU A 26 -5.56 -4.65 9.84
C GLU A 26 -4.15 -4.23 10.27
N TRP A 27 -3.16 -4.35 9.37
CA TRP A 27 -1.79 -3.95 9.67
C TRP A 27 -1.68 -2.45 9.91
N LEU A 28 -2.33 -1.62 9.08
CA LEU A 28 -2.30 -0.15 9.22
C LEU A 28 -2.94 0.33 10.52
N LEU A 29 -4.03 -0.32 10.97
CA LEU A 29 -4.66 -0.03 12.26
C LEU A 29 -3.76 -0.40 13.45
N LYS A 30 -3.05 -1.53 13.36
CA LYS A 30 -2.09 -1.97 14.39
C LYS A 30 -0.82 -1.13 14.42
N HIS A 31 -0.46 -0.50 13.30
CA HIS A 31 0.77 0.28 13.13
C HIS A 31 0.43 1.70 12.65
N PRO A 32 -0.12 2.58 13.51
CA PRO A 32 -0.56 3.93 13.10
C PRO A 32 0.59 4.85 12.65
N ARG A 33 1.84 4.47 12.93
CA ARG A 33 3.06 5.15 12.43
C ARG A 33 3.82 4.31 11.42
N GLY A 34 3.24 3.17 11.01
CA GLY A 34 3.77 2.28 10.01
C GLY A 34 3.85 2.97 8.67
N GLN A 35 4.78 2.52 7.85
CA GLN A 35 4.96 3.02 6.50
C GLN A 35 4.69 1.91 5.49
N LEU A 36 4.20 2.29 4.32
CA LEU A 36 3.94 1.35 3.23
C LEU A 36 4.98 1.56 2.12
N ASP A 37 5.70 0.51 1.79
CA ASP A 37 6.60 0.47 0.64
C ASP A 37 5.86 -0.20 -0.52
N LEU A 38 5.63 0.57 -1.59
CA LEU A 38 4.93 0.15 -2.80
C LEU A 38 5.89 -0.06 -3.98
N THR A 39 7.21 -0.10 -3.77
CA THR A 39 8.23 -0.12 -4.83
C THR A 39 7.97 -1.18 -5.89
N ALA A 40 7.62 -2.41 -5.46
CA ALA A 40 7.37 -3.54 -6.35
C ALA A 40 5.96 -3.54 -6.95
N CYS A 41 5.01 -2.77 -6.40
CA CYS A 41 3.60 -2.83 -6.78
C CYS A 41 3.40 -2.34 -8.22
N THR A 42 2.85 -3.18 -9.08
CA THR A 42 2.49 -2.84 -10.47
C THR A 42 0.98 -2.82 -10.68
N HIS A 43 0.23 -3.48 -9.79
CA HIS A 43 -1.22 -3.53 -9.82
C HIS A 43 -1.82 -3.40 -8.42
N LEU A 44 -2.77 -2.48 -8.27
CA LEU A 44 -3.50 -2.22 -7.04
C LEU A 44 -5.00 -2.33 -7.30
N HIS A 45 -5.64 -3.34 -6.71
CA HIS A 45 -7.09 -3.45 -6.75
C HIS A 45 -7.76 -2.27 -6.02
N ALA A 46 -8.94 -1.84 -6.48
CA ALA A 46 -9.63 -0.67 -5.95
C ALA A 46 -9.96 -0.76 -4.44
N ALA A 47 -10.18 -1.97 -3.92
CA ALA A 47 -10.39 -2.19 -2.48
C ALA A 47 -9.15 -1.77 -1.65
N ASN A 48 -7.94 -2.06 -2.12
CA ASN A 48 -6.72 -1.60 -1.45
C ASN A 48 -6.58 -0.08 -1.54
N LEU A 49 -6.93 0.54 -2.68
CA LEU A 49 -6.96 2.00 -2.77
C LEU A 49 -7.88 2.61 -1.70
N GLN A 50 -9.08 2.06 -1.52
CA GLN A 50 -10.02 2.56 -0.51
C GLN A 50 -9.43 2.48 0.90
N VAL A 51 -8.71 1.39 1.21
CA VAL A 51 -7.96 1.27 2.46
C VAL A 51 -6.90 2.37 2.59
N LEU A 52 -6.12 2.63 1.54
CA LEU A 52 -5.10 3.70 1.55
C LEU A 52 -5.72 5.09 1.74
N LEU A 53 -6.83 5.38 1.06
CA LEU A 53 -7.54 6.66 1.17
C LEU A 53 -8.11 6.88 2.58
N ALA A 54 -8.62 5.81 3.21
CA ALA A 54 -9.20 5.85 4.54
C ALA A 54 -8.13 5.94 5.64
N ALA A 55 -7.09 5.10 5.57
CA ALA A 55 -6.05 5.02 6.58
C ALA A 55 -4.97 6.11 6.43
N ARG A 56 -4.84 6.71 5.25
CA ARG A 56 -3.82 7.71 4.88
C ARG A 56 -2.42 7.35 5.41
N PRO A 57 -1.89 6.16 5.08
CA PRO A 57 -0.60 5.74 5.58
C PRO A 57 0.51 6.60 5.01
N LYS A 58 1.63 6.67 5.73
CA LYS A 58 2.85 7.24 5.18
C LYS A 58 3.42 6.29 4.12
N ILE A 59 3.61 6.78 2.90
CA ILE A 59 4.27 6.02 1.83
C ILE A 59 5.79 6.17 1.99
N ALA A 60 6.49 5.06 2.21
CA ALA A 60 7.96 5.02 2.31
C ALA A 60 8.61 5.10 0.93
N ALA A 61 8.04 4.40 -0.05
CA ALA A 61 8.49 4.38 -1.42
C ALA A 61 7.31 4.12 -2.36
N TRP A 62 7.31 4.80 -3.50
CA TRP A 62 6.25 4.74 -4.51
C TRP A 62 6.52 3.63 -5.54
N PRO A 63 5.49 3.15 -6.25
CA PRO A 63 5.67 2.20 -7.35
C PRO A 63 6.73 2.62 -8.35
N GLN A 64 7.56 1.67 -8.80
CA GLN A 64 8.43 1.91 -9.96
C GLN A 64 7.64 1.98 -11.28
N HIS A 65 6.44 1.39 -11.31
CA HIS A 65 5.53 1.49 -12.44
C HIS A 65 4.94 2.91 -12.55
N ALA A 66 5.53 3.75 -13.41
CA ALA A 66 5.28 5.18 -13.48
C ALA A 66 3.79 5.60 -13.62
N PRO A 67 2.95 4.93 -14.44
CA PRO A 67 1.53 5.26 -14.52
C PRO A 67 0.80 5.06 -13.18
N LEU A 68 1.09 3.96 -12.48
CA LEU A 68 0.48 3.67 -11.19
C LEU A 68 0.97 4.66 -10.12
N ALA A 69 2.28 4.96 -10.11
CA ALA A 69 2.83 5.95 -9.19
C ALA A 69 2.17 7.32 -9.35
N THR A 70 2.06 7.82 -10.59
CA THR A 70 1.44 9.11 -10.90
C THR A 70 0.00 9.18 -10.41
N TRP A 71 -0.76 8.10 -10.66
CA TRP A 71 -2.16 8.02 -10.24
C TRP A 71 -2.30 7.98 -8.71
N LEU A 72 -1.49 7.18 -8.01
CA LEU A 72 -1.52 7.12 -6.55
C LEU A 72 -1.05 8.42 -5.88
N HIS A 73 -0.05 9.08 -6.45
CA HIS A 73 0.37 10.41 -6.00
C HIS A 73 -0.79 11.41 -6.04
N THR A 74 -1.64 11.34 -7.06
CA THR A 74 -2.81 12.22 -7.18
C THR A 74 -3.92 11.86 -6.21
N ALA A 75 -4.12 10.57 -5.93
CA ALA A 75 -5.18 10.10 -5.05
C ALA A 75 -4.87 10.32 -3.55
N LEU A 76 -3.59 10.27 -3.17
CA LEU A 76 -3.16 10.27 -1.76
C LEU A 76 -2.52 11.58 -1.28
N ASN A 77 -2.29 12.55 -2.17
CA ASN A 77 -1.79 13.89 -1.81
C ASN A 77 -2.84 14.98 -2.00
#